data_AF-A0A552ZP62-F1
#
_entry.id   AF-A0A552ZP62-F1
#
_cell.length_a   1.000
_cell.length_b   1.000
_cell.length_c   1.000
_cell.angle_alpha   90.00
_cell.angle_beta   90.00
_cell.angle_gamma   90.00
#
_symmetry.space_group_name_H-M   'P 1'
#
loop_
_entity.id
_entity.type
_entity.pdbx_description
1 polymer ?
#
loop_
_entity_poly.entity_id
_entity_poly.type
_entity_poly.pdbx_seq_one_letter_code
_entity_poly.pdbx_strand_id
1 'polypeptide(L)'
;MSKGSDDLGKGIGGLIVVIFVLIALVPKEVWIFLGALAVAAFLIGVTVWGINSHRKAQAAADERLRAERKSREAAAKRERRARALKAKQQRIRDLGQENAAFVESTLASVRRLVASEAARDGWLGDVDFTADITAITENFKRAHSLRHVAEKLASLDDPSEDDRKLLAEAMQTIGRLESAAGERVALIERCAAEATLIDKSLEDERKDARTAEQRAELHGQLSAMLYGIEATPDTTITGSAADGVMARVMAYREIKNQIQLARDSDFR
;
A
#
# COMPACT_ATOMS: atom_id res chain seq x y z
N MET A 1 -96.52 -7.34 5.70
CA MET A 1 -96.68 -8.70 6.25
C MET A 1 -95.44 -9.05 7.05
N SER A 2 -95.67 -9.58 8.24
CA SER A 2 -94.71 -9.93 9.29
C SER A 2 -94.32 -11.42 9.19
N LYS A 3 -93.18 -11.78 9.82
CA LYS A 3 -92.62 -13.12 10.12
C LYS A 3 -91.81 -13.79 8.98
N GLY A 4 -90.64 -14.40 9.22
CA GLY A 4 -90.01 -14.78 10.48
C GLY A 4 -88.48 -14.84 10.36
N SER A 5 -87.83 -14.23 11.34
CA SER A 5 -86.40 -14.24 11.60
C SER A 5 -86.15 -15.21 12.75
N ASP A 6 -85.99 -16.52 12.49
CA ASP A 6 -85.81 -17.51 13.58
C ASP A 6 -84.83 -18.68 13.29
N ASP A 7 -84.09 -18.71 12.17
CA ASP A 7 -83.26 -19.89 11.85
C ASP A 7 -81.73 -19.71 11.75
N LEU A 8 -81.18 -18.48 11.72
CA LEU A 8 -79.72 -18.32 11.62
C LEU A 8 -78.96 -18.32 12.98
N GLY A 9 -79.68 -18.19 14.09
CA GLY A 9 -79.11 -18.31 15.44
C GLY A 9 -78.76 -19.76 15.83
N LYS A 10 -79.44 -20.75 15.23
CA LYS A 10 -79.19 -22.19 15.48
C LYS A 10 -78.01 -22.75 14.68
N GLY A 11 -77.70 -22.16 13.51
CA GLY A 11 -76.59 -22.61 12.66
C GLY A 11 -75.19 -22.24 13.18
N ILE A 12 -75.02 -21.02 13.70
CA ILE A 12 -73.73 -20.55 14.22
C ILE A 12 -73.45 -21.15 15.60
N GLY A 13 -74.48 -21.30 16.44
CA GLY A 13 -74.38 -22.02 17.72
C GLY A 13 -74.03 -23.49 17.52
N GLY A 14 -74.68 -24.17 16.55
CA GLY A 14 -74.35 -25.55 16.19
C GLY A 14 -72.93 -25.72 15.65
N LEU A 15 -72.45 -24.80 14.81
CA LEU A 15 -71.09 -24.86 14.26
C LEU A 15 -70.01 -24.65 15.33
N ILE A 16 -70.21 -23.69 16.25
CA ILE A 16 -69.28 -23.44 17.37
C ILE A 16 -69.30 -24.64 18.32
N VAL A 17 -70.46 -25.22 18.62
CA VAL A 17 -70.57 -26.43 19.46
C VAL A 17 -69.91 -27.63 18.78
N VAL A 18 -70.11 -27.83 17.47
CA VAL A 18 -69.45 -28.90 16.71
C VAL A 18 -67.94 -28.71 16.65
N ILE A 19 -67.45 -27.47 16.50
CA ILE A 19 -66.02 -27.15 16.58
C ILE A 19 -65.47 -27.45 17.98
N PHE A 20 -66.17 -27.08 19.06
CA PHE A 20 -65.78 -27.40 20.43
C PHE A 20 -65.81 -28.90 20.73
N VAL A 21 -66.80 -29.64 20.21
CA VAL A 21 -66.87 -31.10 20.33
C VAL A 21 -65.75 -31.78 19.54
N LEU A 22 -65.46 -31.32 18.32
CA LEU A 22 -64.32 -31.80 17.52
C LEU A 22 -62.98 -31.50 18.21
N ILE A 23 -62.84 -30.32 18.81
CA ILE A 23 -61.68 -29.92 19.64
C ILE A 23 -61.56 -30.79 20.90
N ALA A 24 -62.68 -31.21 21.51
CA ALA A 24 -62.70 -32.08 22.68
C ALA A 24 -62.43 -33.55 22.35
N LEU A 25 -62.70 -33.99 21.12
CA LEU A 25 -62.35 -35.34 20.62
C LEU A 25 -60.88 -35.46 20.21
N VAL A 26 -60.16 -34.34 20.07
CA VAL A 26 -58.72 -34.36 19.84
C VAL A 26 -58.03 -34.88 21.12
N PRO A 27 -57.27 -35.99 21.04
CA PRO A 27 -56.60 -36.56 22.20
C PRO A 27 -55.77 -35.51 22.95
N LYS A 28 -55.79 -35.58 24.30
CA LYS A 28 -55.05 -34.64 25.18
C LYS A 28 -53.57 -34.50 24.80
N GLU A 29 -53.01 -35.55 24.21
CA GLU A 29 -51.66 -35.64 23.67
C GLU A 29 -51.39 -34.62 22.55
N VAL A 30 -52.38 -34.31 21.70
CA VAL A 30 -52.25 -33.34 20.61
C VAL A 30 -52.25 -31.90 21.12
N TRP A 31 -53.04 -31.60 22.16
CA TRP A 31 -53.04 -30.30 22.84
C TRP A 31 -51.70 -30.03 23.54
N ILE A 32 -51.12 -31.06 24.17
CA ILE A 32 -49.78 -30.99 24.76
C ILE A 32 -48.73 -30.72 23.67
N PHE A 33 -48.82 -31.40 22.52
CA PHE A 33 -47.90 -31.20 21.40
C PHE A 33 -47.99 -29.78 20.82
N LEU A 34 -49.20 -29.26 20.58
CA LEU A 34 -49.42 -27.89 20.10
C LEU A 34 -48.91 -26.84 21.10
N GLY A 35 -49.15 -27.05 22.40
CA GLY A 35 -48.63 -26.20 23.45
C GLY A 35 -47.10 -26.20 23.50
N ALA A 36 -46.48 -27.37 23.41
CA ALA A 36 -45.02 -27.51 23.37
C ALA A 36 -44.42 -26.82 22.14
N LEU A 37 -45.08 -26.92 20.98
CA LEU A 37 -44.63 -26.30 19.73
C LEU A 37 -44.75 -24.77 19.77
N ALA A 38 -45.81 -24.24 20.37
CA ALA A 38 -45.98 -22.81 20.60
C ALA A 38 -44.90 -22.24 21.54
N VAL A 39 -44.58 -22.95 22.63
CA VAL A 39 -43.50 -22.55 23.55
C VAL A 39 -42.14 -22.61 22.86
N ALA A 40 -41.87 -23.66 22.07
CA ALA A 40 -40.63 -23.77 21.31
C ALA A 40 -40.48 -22.61 20.30
N ALA A 41 -41.54 -22.28 19.55
CA ALA A 41 -41.54 -21.16 18.62
C ALA A 41 -41.31 -19.82 19.32
N PHE A 42 -41.91 -19.62 20.50
CA PHE A 42 -41.69 -18.41 21.31
C PHE A 42 -40.24 -18.29 21.79
N LEU A 43 -39.65 -19.37 22.29
CA LEU A 43 -38.24 -19.39 22.73
C LEU A 43 -37.27 -19.13 21.56
N ILE A 44 -37.54 -19.69 20.38
CA ILE A 44 -36.78 -19.39 19.16
C ILE A 44 -36.93 -17.91 18.78
N GLY A 45 -38.14 -17.36 18.86
CA GLY A 45 -38.38 -15.94 18.56
C GLY A 45 -37.60 -15.00 19.50
N VAL A 46 -37.61 -15.26 20.81
CA VAL A 46 -36.89 -14.47 21.81
C VAL A 46 -35.38 -14.54 21.62
N THR A 47 -34.83 -15.73 21.35
CA THR A 47 -33.39 -15.91 21.14
C THR A 47 -32.92 -15.21 19.85
N VAL A 48 -33.66 -15.35 18.75
CA VAL A 48 -33.36 -14.66 17.48
C VAL A 48 -33.44 -13.14 17.64
N TRP A 49 -34.46 -12.63 18.35
CA TRP A 49 -34.61 -11.20 18.60
C TRP A 49 -33.46 -10.64 19.46
N GLY A 50 -33.08 -11.34 20.54
CA GLY A 50 -31.95 -10.96 21.39
C GLY A 50 -30.63 -10.88 20.63
N ILE A 51 -30.34 -11.88 19.78
CA ILE A 51 -29.13 -11.91 18.95
C ILE A 51 -29.15 -10.75 17.94
N ASN A 52 -30.29 -10.51 17.26
CA ASN A 52 -30.40 -9.43 16.27
C ASN A 52 -30.26 -8.03 16.90
N SER A 53 -30.84 -7.82 18.08
CA SER A 53 -30.71 -6.56 18.83
C SER A 53 -29.26 -6.30 19.25
N HIS A 54 -28.57 -7.31 19.79
CA HIS A 54 -27.15 -7.20 20.14
C HIS A 54 -26.27 -6.92 18.91
N ARG A 55 -26.53 -7.58 17.78
CA ARG A 55 -25.82 -7.34 16.52
C ARG A 55 -26.02 -5.92 15.99
N LYS A 56 -27.24 -5.38 16.06
CA LYS A 56 -27.53 -3.99 15.68
C LYS A 56 -26.84 -2.99 16.59
N ALA A 57 -26.82 -3.23 17.90
CA ALA A 57 -26.11 -2.39 18.86
C ALA A 57 -24.59 -2.40 18.64
N GLN A 58 -24.02 -3.58 18.36
CA GLN A 58 -22.59 -3.71 18.02
C GLN A 58 -22.24 -3.01 16.71
N ALA A 59 -23.05 -3.19 15.66
CA ALA A 59 -22.83 -2.50 14.38
C ALA A 59 -22.86 -0.97 14.53
N ALA A 60 -23.82 -0.44 15.30
CA ALA A 60 -23.89 0.99 15.58
C ALA A 60 -22.69 1.49 16.42
N ALA A 61 -22.18 0.69 17.34
CA ALA A 61 -20.98 1.03 18.12
C ALA A 61 -19.71 1.05 17.24
N ASP A 62 -19.56 0.07 16.36
CA ASP A 62 -18.44 0.01 15.42
C ASP A 62 -18.45 1.17 14.42
N GLU A 63 -19.64 1.55 13.94
CA GLU A 63 -19.80 2.73 13.08
C GLU A 63 -19.41 4.02 13.79
N ARG A 64 -19.79 4.19 15.06
CA ARG A 64 -19.39 5.34 15.88
C ARG A 64 -17.87 5.37 16.07
N LEU A 65 -17.24 4.23 16.37
CA LEU A 65 -15.79 4.14 16.52
C LEU A 65 -15.06 4.49 15.22
N ARG A 66 -15.57 4.02 14.07
CA ARG A 66 -14.99 4.38 12.76
C ARG A 66 -15.18 5.86 12.43
N ALA A 67 -16.36 6.42 12.71
CA ALA A 67 -16.65 7.83 12.53
C ALA A 67 -15.77 8.72 13.44
N GLU A 68 -15.56 8.29 14.68
CA GLU A 68 -14.70 8.97 15.64
C GLU A 68 -13.22 8.87 15.26
N ARG A 69 -12.74 7.71 14.80
CA ARG A 69 -11.38 7.57 14.27
C ARG A 69 -11.16 8.51 13.08
N LYS A 70 -12.08 8.53 12.12
CA LYS A 70 -12.03 9.45 10.97
C LYS A 70 -12.08 10.91 11.41
N SER A 71 -12.89 11.27 12.39
CA SER A 71 -12.98 12.65 12.88
C SER A 71 -11.70 13.05 13.62
N ARG A 72 -11.12 12.18 14.44
CA ARG A 72 -9.84 12.38 15.12
C ARG A 72 -8.69 12.50 14.12
N GLU A 73 -8.62 11.63 13.11
CA GLU A 73 -7.62 11.71 12.05
C GLU A 73 -7.77 12.99 11.23
N ALA A 74 -9.00 13.38 10.88
CA ALA A 74 -9.27 14.64 10.17
C ALA A 74 -8.91 15.86 11.02
N ALA A 75 -9.23 15.85 12.32
CA ALA A 75 -8.87 16.91 13.26
C ALA A 75 -7.35 17.00 13.42
N ALA A 76 -6.66 15.88 13.61
CA ALA A 76 -5.20 15.83 13.68
C ALA A 76 -4.56 16.33 12.39
N LYS A 77 -5.11 15.99 11.21
CA LYS A 77 -4.63 16.49 9.92
C LYS A 77 -4.85 18.00 9.77
N ARG A 78 -6.01 18.52 10.20
CA ARG A 78 -6.30 19.96 10.20
C ARG A 78 -5.36 20.70 11.14
N GLU A 79 -5.12 20.17 12.32
CA GLU A 79 -4.22 20.77 13.30
C GLU A 79 -2.77 20.79 12.78
N ARG A 80 -2.28 19.68 12.22
CA ARG A 80 -0.95 19.62 11.59
C ARG A 80 -0.80 20.65 10.47
N ARG A 81 -1.81 20.78 9.61
CA ARG A 81 -1.83 21.78 8.53
C ARG A 81 -1.84 23.21 9.09
N ALA A 82 -2.66 23.48 10.11
CA ALA A 82 -2.73 24.79 10.74
C ALA A 82 -1.40 25.17 11.40
N ARG A 83 -0.75 24.22 12.11
CA ARG A 83 0.59 24.42 12.68
C ARG A 83 1.64 24.68 11.59
N ALA A 84 1.62 23.93 10.50
CA ALA A 84 2.53 24.13 9.37
C ALA A 84 2.33 25.50 8.69
N LEU A 85 1.09 25.93 8.49
CA LEU A 85 0.79 27.25 7.94
C LEU A 85 1.25 28.38 8.86
N LYS A 86 1.03 28.25 10.18
CA LYS A 86 1.51 29.23 11.16
C LYS A 86 3.04 29.31 11.16
N ALA A 87 3.74 28.17 11.13
CA ALA A 87 5.20 28.14 11.07
C ALA A 87 5.72 28.79 9.78
N LYS A 88 5.08 28.52 8.63
CA LYS A 88 5.39 29.15 7.35
C LYS A 88 5.19 30.67 7.40
N GLN A 89 4.04 31.13 7.91
CA GLN A 89 3.75 32.56 8.05
C GLN A 89 4.74 33.25 9.00
N GLN A 90 5.10 32.61 10.10
CA GLN A 90 6.13 33.14 11.00
C GLN A 90 7.47 33.27 10.28
N ARG A 91 7.89 32.25 9.53
CA ARG A 91 9.15 32.31 8.78
C ARG A 91 9.17 33.39 7.71
N ILE A 92 8.08 33.57 6.97
CA ILE A 92 7.95 34.65 5.98
C ILE A 92 8.05 36.02 6.66
N ARG A 93 7.44 36.20 7.84
CA ARG A 93 7.56 37.44 8.61
C ARG A 93 8.98 37.70 9.10
N ASP A 94 9.69 36.65 9.51
CA ASP A 94 11.02 36.80 10.10
C ASP A 94 12.14 36.94 9.05
N LEU A 95 11.96 36.34 7.87
CA LEU A 95 13.00 36.23 6.85
C LEU A 95 12.69 36.98 5.55
N GLY A 96 11.44 37.36 5.32
CA GLY A 96 10.94 37.74 4.00
C GLY A 96 10.57 36.52 3.14
N GLN A 97 9.77 36.75 2.10
CA GLN A 97 9.18 35.68 1.29
C GLN A 97 10.22 34.81 0.57
N GLU A 98 11.21 35.42 -0.08
CA GLU A 98 12.23 34.71 -0.86
C GLU A 98 13.16 33.89 0.04
N ASN A 99 13.73 34.51 1.08
CA ASN A 99 14.59 33.83 2.03
C ASN A 99 13.86 32.71 2.79
N ALA A 100 12.57 32.89 3.11
CA ALA A 100 11.76 31.82 3.68
C ALA A 100 11.60 30.63 2.73
N ALA A 101 11.47 30.87 1.42
CA ALA A 101 11.39 29.82 0.41
C ALA A 101 12.71 29.02 0.32
N PHE A 102 13.86 29.70 0.38
CA PHE A 102 15.17 29.01 0.44
C PHE A 102 15.27 28.08 1.66
N VAL A 103 14.95 28.57 2.86
CA VAL A 103 14.98 27.73 4.07
C VAL A 103 13.98 26.56 3.99
N GLU A 104 12.80 26.76 3.40
CA GLU A 104 11.85 25.67 3.15
C GLU A 104 12.40 24.60 2.19
N SER A 105 13.06 25.02 1.10
CA SER A 105 13.75 24.12 0.17
C SER A 105 14.83 23.31 0.89
N THR A 106 15.70 23.98 1.65
CA THR A 106 16.78 23.35 2.42
C THR A 106 16.24 22.30 3.39
N LEU A 107 15.19 22.63 4.17
CA LEU A 107 14.57 21.67 5.08
C LEU A 107 13.91 20.50 4.36
N ALA A 108 13.42 20.69 3.13
CA ALA A 108 12.92 19.59 2.32
C ALA A 108 14.06 18.69 1.82
N SER A 109 15.18 19.26 1.39
CA SER A 109 16.37 18.53 0.97
C SER A 109 17.00 17.73 2.11
N VAL A 110 17.16 18.33 3.30
CA VAL A 110 17.65 17.63 4.49
C VAL A 110 16.71 16.48 4.88
N ARG A 111 15.39 16.69 4.85
CA ARG A 111 14.43 15.61 5.13
C ARG A 111 14.52 14.45 4.13
N ARG A 112 14.77 14.74 2.85
CA ARG A 112 14.98 13.69 1.83
C ARG A 112 16.26 12.92 2.10
N LEU A 113 17.35 13.62 2.39
CA LEU A 113 18.66 13.03 2.69
C LEU A 113 18.60 12.14 3.93
N VAL A 114 18.05 12.62 5.05
CA VAL A 114 17.92 11.82 6.28
C VAL A 114 16.97 10.63 6.11
N ALA A 115 16.01 10.71 5.18
CA ALA A 115 15.11 9.61 4.87
C ALA A 115 15.67 8.62 3.84
N SER A 116 16.86 8.88 3.27
CA SER A 116 17.48 8.05 2.25
C SER A 116 17.96 6.72 2.84
N GLU A 117 18.07 5.71 1.98
CA GLU A 117 18.62 4.41 2.37
C GLU A 117 20.08 4.55 2.80
N ALA A 118 20.87 5.29 2.03
CA ALA A 118 22.26 5.60 2.33
C ALA A 118 22.45 6.20 3.73
N ALA A 119 21.55 7.10 4.17
CA ALA A 119 21.61 7.64 5.53
C ALA A 119 21.27 6.59 6.59
N ARG A 120 20.23 5.78 6.37
CA ARG A 120 19.78 4.77 7.34
C ARG A 120 20.78 3.63 7.52
N ASP A 121 21.44 3.24 6.45
CA ASP A 121 22.42 2.16 6.45
C ASP A 121 23.83 2.66 6.82
N GLY A 122 23.97 3.95 7.15
CA GLY A 122 25.19 4.56 7.66
C GLY A 122 26.23 4.90 6.60
N TRP A 123 25.92 4.77 5.31
CA TRP A 123 26.82 5.13 4.21
C TRP A 123 27.22 6.61 4.21
N LEU A 124 26.35 7.48 4.70
CA LEU A 124 26.59 8.93 4.77
C LEU A 124 27.28 9.37 6.07
N GLY A 125 27.52 8.46 7.01
CA GLY A 125 28.01 8.79 8.35
C GLY A 125 26.98 9.52 9.22
N ASP A 126 27.46 10.32 10.16
CA ASP A 126 26.58 11.14 11.01
C ASP A 126 26.09 12.37 10.23
N VAL A 127 24.77 12.48 10.10
CA VAL A 127 24.11 13.49 9.28
C VAL A 127 23.41 14.48 10.20
N ASP A 128 24.12 15.56 10.55
CA ASP A 128 23.56 16.69 11.28
C ASP A 128 23.80 18.02 10.56
N PHE A 129 22.72 18.58 10.00
CA PHE A 129 22.72 19.90 9.36
C PHE A 129 22.20 21.01 10.29
N THR A 130 22.03 20.75 11.59
CA THR A 130 21.44 21.72 12.53
C THR A 130 22.23 23.01 12.59
N ALA A 131 23.56 22.93 12.64
CA ALA A 131 24.43 24.10 12.65
C ALA A 131 24.30 24.91 11.34
N ASP A 132 24.30 24.24 10.19
CA ASP A 132 24.17 24.89 8.88
C ASP A 132 22.80 25.57 8.71
N ILE A 133 21.71 24.89 9.08
CA ILE A 133 20.34 25.45 9.01
C ILE A 133 20.22 26.68 9.93
N THR A 134 20.83 26.62 11.11
CA THR A 134 20.84 27.75 12.06
C THR A 134 21.57 28.94 11.45
N ALA A 135 22.78 28.73 10.92
CA ALA A 135 23.58 29.79 10.28
C ALA A 135 22.87 30.40 9.06
N ILE A 136 22.27 29.57 8.19
CA ILE A 136 21.46 30.04 7.05
C ILE A 136 20.31 30.94 7.53
N THR A 137 19.55 30.45 8.52
CA THR A 137 18.37 31.15 9.04
C THR A 137 18.76 32.48 9.68
N GLU A 138 19.84 32.51 10.46
CA GLU A 138 20.35 33.73 11.09
C GLU A 138 20.85 34.76 10.08
N ASN A 139 21.60 34.33 9.06
CA ASN A 139 22.08 35.21 8.00
C ASN A 139 20.91 35.84 7.24
N PHE A 140 19.92 35.05 6.83
CA PHE A 140 18.72 35.56 6.17
C PHE A 140 17.88 36.48 7.05
N LYS A 141 17.72 36.15 8.35
CA LYS A 141 17.01 37.01 9.30
C LYS A 141 17.70 38.36 9.45
N ARG A 142 19.03 38.36 9.56
CA ARG A 142 19.83 39.59 9.66
C ARG A 142 19.78 40.40 8.38
N ALA A 143 19.86 39.76 7.21
CA ALA A 143 19.71 40.41 5.90
C ALA A 143 18.33 41.07 5.76
N HIS A 144 17.25 40.35 6.13
CA HIS A 144 15.90 40.90 6.09
C HIS A 144 15.70 42.08 7.03
N SER A 145 16.23 41.98 8.25
CA SER A 145 16.17 43.07 9.24
C SER A 145 16.95 44.31 8.78
N LEU A 146 18.15 44.12 8.21
CA LEU A 146 18.95 45.19 7.62
C LEU A 146 18.23 45.84 6.44
N ARG A 147 17.62 45.04 5.56
CA ARG A 147 16.85 45.53 4.42
C ARG A 147 15.68 46.41 4.86
N HIS A 148 14.91 45.98 5.86
CA HIS A 148 13.80 46.78 6.40
C HIS A 148 14.24 48.14 6.97
N VAL A 149 15.38 48.19 7.66
CA VAL A 149 15.91 49.46 8.19
C VAL A 149 16.48 50.33 7.07
N ALA A 150 17.20 49.73 6.12
CA ALA A 150 17.73 50.43 4.96
C ALA A 150 16.61 51.04 4.10
N GLU A 151 15.51 50.32 3.87
CA GLU A 151 14.34 50.84 3.16
C GLU A 151 13.72 52.05 3.86
N LYS A 152 13.63 52.03 5.21
CA LYS A 152 13.16 53.18 5.98
C LYS A 152 14.10 54.38 5.86
N LEU A 153 15.41 54.16 5.97
CA LEU A 153 16.40 55.22 5.82
C LEU A 153 16.37 55.82 4.40
N ALA A 154 16.21 54.98 3.38
CA ALA A 154 16.09 55.39 1.99
C ALA A 154 14.78 56.15 1.69
N SER A 155 13.77 56.01 2.54
CA SER A 155 12.47 56.71 2.40
C SER A 155 12.44 58.11 3.02
N LEU A 156 13.51 58.53 3.71
CA LEU A 156 13.59 59.87 4.27
C LEU A 156 13.82 60.92 3.17
N ASP A 157 13.20 62.08 3.33
CA ASP A 157 13.43 63.23 2.46
C ASP A 157 14.81 63.85 2.75
N ASP A 158 15.50 64.30 1.70
CA ASP A 158 16.83 64.95 1.75
C ASP A 158 17.93 64.13 2.49
N PRO A 159 18.30 62.93 1.96
CA PRO A 159 19.29 62.08 2.61
C PRO A 159 20.70 62.71 2.58
N SER A 160 21.37 62.69 3.74
CA SER A 160 22.73 63.19 3.87
C SER A 160 23.74 62.33 3.09
N GLU A 161 24.99 62.80 2.96
CA GLU A 161 26.07 61.98 2.40
C GLU A 161 26.34 60.74 3.27
N ASP A 162 26.23 60.88 4.59
CA ASP A 162 26.45 59.78 5.53
C ASP A 162 25.33 58.74 5.44
N ASP A 163 24.07 59.16 5.26
CA ASP A 163 22.95 58.24 5.04
C ASP A 163 23.16 57.41 3.77
N ARG A 164 23.62 58.05 2.68
CA ARG A 164 23.92 57.35 1.42
C ARG A 164 25.06 56.36 1.56
N LYS A 165 26.12 56.70 2.30
CA LYS A 165 27.22 55.76 2.61
C LYS A 165 26.73 54.58 3.43
N LEU A 166 25.93 54.84 4.46
CA LEU A 166 25.38 53.80 5.33
C LEU A 166 24.44 52.85 4.57
N LEU A 167 23.61 53.38 3.66
CA LEU A 167 22.77 52.56 2.77
C LEU A 167 23.61 51.66 1.86
N ALA A 168 24.68 52.18 1.25
CA ALA A 168 25.56 51.39 0.41
C ALA A 168 26.23 50.24 1.20
N GLU A 169 26.72 50.53 2.40
CA GLU A 169 27.31 49.53 3.30
C GLU A 169 26.28 48.48 3.75
N ALA A 170 25.05 48.90 4.06
CA ALA A 170 23.96 48.00 4.41
C ALA A 170 23.63 47.07 3.24
N MET A 171 23.50 47.59 2.01
CA MET A 171 23.24 46.77 0.82
C MET A 171 24.38 45.78 0.53
N GLN A 172 25.63 46.20 0.68
CA GLN A 172 26.78 45.30 0.54
C GLN A 172 26.74 44.18 1.59
N THR A 173 26.43 44.52 2.84
CA THR A 173 26.34 43.56 3.95
C THR A 173 25.19 42.57 3.74
N ILE A 174 24.03 43.04 3.28
CA ILE A 174 22.87 42.22 2.91
C ILE A 174 23.29 41.20 1.85
N GLY A 175 23.91 41.65 0.76
CA GLY A 175 24.39 40.78 -0.31
C GLY A 175 25.36 39.71 0.18
N ARG A 176 26.30 40.08 1.06
CA ARG A 176 27.26 39.11 1.65
C ARG A 176 26.57 38.05 2.50
N LEU A 177 25.59 38.43 3.32
CA LEU A 177 24.84 37.50 4.17
C LEU A 177 24.00 36.54 3.32
N GLU A 178 23.33 37.05 2.29
CA GLU A 178 22.49 36.25 1.39
C GLU A 178 23.33 35.30 0.53
N SER A 179 24.46 35.74 0.00
CA SER A 179 25.38 34.86 -0.74
C SER A 179 25.94 33.75 0.14
N ALA A 180 26.42 34.07 1.35
CA ALA A 180 26.94 33.05 2.27
C ALA A 180 25.89 32.01 2.66
N ALA A 181 24.65 32.45 2.89
CA ALA A 181 23.53 31.54 3.13
C ALA A 181 23.20 30.71 1.88
N GLY A 182 23.12 31.33 0.70
CA GLY A 182 22.82 30.68 -0.57
C GLY A 182 23.84 29.61 -0.97
N GLU A 183 25.13 29.86 -0.76
CA GLU A 183 26.21 28.88 -0.97
C GLU A 183 26.02 27.65 -0.09
N ARG A 184 25.66 27.83 1.17
CA ARG A 184 25.39 26.72 2.08
C ARG A 184 24.14 25.94 1.70
N VAL A 185 23.07 26.64 1.28
CA VAL A 185 21.86 26.00 0.74
C VAL A 185 22.21 25.11 -0.46
N ALA A 186 22.99 25.63 -1.41
CA ALA A 186 23.40 24.89 -2.60
C ALA A 186 24.25 23.64 -2.25
N LEU A 187 25.12 23.74 -1.24
CA LEU A 187 25.89 22.59 -0.75
C LEU A 187 24.97 21.49 -0.21
N ILE A 188 23.99 21.85 0.63
CA ILE A 188 23.03 20.90 1.21
C ILE A 188 22.18 20.25 0.11
N GLU A 189 21.75 21.02 -0.89
CA GLU A 189 20.99 20.49 -2.03
C GLU A 189 21.81 19.48 -2.84
N ARG A 190 23.11 19.73 -3.03
CA ARG A 190 24.03 18.76 -3.65
C ARG A 190 24.18 17.50 -2.81
N CYS A 191 24.37 17.62 -1.49
CA CYS A 191 24.43 16.45 -0.60
C CYS A 191 23.16 15.58 -0.73
N ALA A 192 21.98 16.20 -0.84
CA ALA A 192 20.73 15.47 -0.99
C ALA A 192 20.62 14.78 -2.37
N ALA A 193 21.14 15.41 -3.42
CA ALA A 193 21.21 14.81 -4.75
C ALA A 193 22.15 13.59 -4.76
N GLU A 194 23.34 13.70 -4.17
CA GLU A 194 24.30 12.59 -4.07
C GLU A 194 23.75 11.43 -3.25
N ALA A 195 23.08 11.70 -2.13
CA ALA A 195 22.41 10.65 -1.34
C ALA A 195 21.37 9.89 -2.19
N THR A 196 20.66 10.58 -3.07
CA THR A 196 19.69 9.96 -4.00
C THR A 196 20.38 9.08 -5.04
N LEU A 197 21.57 9.46 -5.51
CA LEU A 197 22.35 8.66 -6.44
C LEU A 197 22.90 7.39 -5.77
N ILE A 198 23.34 7.49 -4.52
CA ILE A 198 23.77 6.32 -3.74
C ILE A 198 22.60 5.37 -3.53
N ASP A 199 21.43 5.87 -3.10
CA ASP A 199 20.21 5.06 -2.95
C ASP A 199 19.89 4.29 -4.24
N LYS A 200 20.02 4.96 -5.40
CA LYS A 200 19.80 4.32 -6.69
C LYS A 200 20.85 3.23 -6.99
N SER A 201 22.12 3.49 -6.70
CA SER A 201 23.19 2.50 -6.84
C SER A 201 22.91 1.26 -6.00
N LEU A 202 22.53 1.45 -4.74
CA LEU A 202 22.18 0.36 -3.82
C LEU A 202 20.95 -0.43 -4.29
N GLU A 203 19.96 0.24 -4.88
CA GLU A 203 18.81 -0.43 -5.50
C GLU A 203 19.21 -1.29 -6.69
N ASP A 204 20.07 -0.76 -7.57
CA ASP A 204 20.53 -1.44 -8.77
C ASP A 204 21.44 -2.64 -8.40
N GLU A 205 22.36 -2.49 -7.45
CA GLU A 205 23.17 -3.59 -6.91
C GLU A 205 22.32 -4.74 -6.37
N ARG A 206 21.23 -4.43 -5.65
CA ARG A 206 20.31 -5.46 -5.15
C ARG A 206 19.51 -6.13 -6.26
N LYS A 207 19.14 -5.41 -7.32
CA LYS A 207 18.47 -5.99 -8.50
C LYS A 207 19.42 -6.93 -9.24
N ASP A 208 20.67 -6.52 -9.41
CA ASP A 208 21.70 -7.32 -10.08
C ASP A 208 22.00 -8.59 -9.29
N ALA A 209 22.13 -8.49 -7.97
CA ALA A 209 22.30 -9.65 -7.09
C ALA A 209 21.13 -10.65 -7.22
N ARG A 210 19.87 -10.18 -7.18
CA ARG A 210 18.69 -11.03 -7.38
C ARG A 210 18.66 -11.66 -8.77
N THR A 211 19.03 -10.90 -9.80
CA THR A 211 19.05 -11.39 -11.18
C THR A 211 20.14 -12.46 -11.37
N ALA A 212 21.31 -12.27 -10.75
CA ALA A 212 22.39 -13.25 -10.76
C ALA A 212 22.00 -14.54 -10.04
N GLU A 213 21.30 -14.44 -8.90
CA GLU A 213 20.77 -15.59 -8.16
C GLU A 213 19.72 -16.36 -8.98
N GLN A 214 18.73 -15.66 -9.55
CA GLN A 214 17.73 -16.27 -10.43
C GLN A 214 18.35 -16.91 -11.66
N ARG A 215 19.37 -16.26 -12.24
CA ARG A 215 20.11 -16.82 -13.37
C ARG A 215 20.83 -18.11 -12.97
N ALA A 216 21.48 -18.14 -11.82
CA ALA A 216 22.16 -19.33 -11.31
C ALA A 216 21.15 -20.48 -11.07
N GLU A 217 20.00 -20.18 -10.46
CA GLU A 217 18.93 -21.15 -10.24
C GLU A 217 18.39 -21.72 -11.55
N LEU A 218 18.00 -20.85 -12.49
CA LEU A 218 17.47 -21.27 -13.78
C LEU A 218 18.51 -22.04 -14.61
N HIS A 219 19.78 -21.64 -14.56
CA HIS A 219 20.85 -22.43 -15.19
C HIS A 219 21.01 -23.80 -14.54
N GLY A 220 20.92 -23.89 -13.22
CA GLY A 220 20.94 -25.18 -12.50
C GLY A 220 19.78 -26.08 -12.92
N GLN A 221 18.56 -25.54 -12.95
CA GLN A 221 17.35 -26.26 -13.38
C GLN A 221 17.45 -26.72 -14.85
N LEU A 222 17.87 -25.82 -15.75
CA LEU A 222 18.03 -26.13 -17.17
C LEU A 222 19.13 -27.18 -17.39
N SER A 223 20.26 -27.07 -16.69
CA SER A 223 21.35 -28.05 -16.76
C SER A 223 20.87 -29.42 -16.28
N ALA A 224 20.09 -29.49 -15.19
CA ALA A 224 19.48 -30.72 -14.72
C ALA A 224 18.46 -31.30 -15.71
N MET A 225 17.69 -30.47 -16.43
CA MET A 225 16.77 -30.98 -17.47
C MET A 225 17.50 -31.51 -18.71
N LEU A 226 18.59 -30.84 -19.13
CA LEU A 226 19.34 -31.20 -20.33
C LEU A 226 20.27 -32.40 -20.09
N TYR A 227 20.94 -32.44 -18.95
CA TYR A 227 22.01 -33.39 -18.66
C TYR A 227 21.73 -34.26 -17.42
N GLY A 228 20.73 -33.94 -16.60
CA GLY A 228 20.38 -34.75 -15.42
C GLY A 228 19.72 -36.08 -15.77
N ILE A 229 19.36 -36.32 -17.03
CA ILE A 229 18.94 -37.64 -17.53
C ILE A 229 20.17 -38.57 -17.66
N GLU A 230 21.37 -38.01 -17.87
CA GLU A 230 22.64 -38.75 -18.03
C GLU A 230 23.30 -39.13 -16.69
N ALA A 231 22.83 -38.58 -15.56
CA ALA A 231 23.29 -38.94 -14.21
C ALA A 231 22.49 -40.09 -13.56
N THR A 232 21.52 -40.65 -14.28
CA THR A 232 21.02 -42.00 -14.01
C THR A 232 22.04 -42.98 -14.59
N PRO A 233 22.49 -44.02 -13.86
CA PRO A 233 23.39 -45.00 -14.45
C PRO A 233 22.76 -45.54 -15.73
N ASP A 234 23.56 -45.45 -16.78
CA ASP A 234 23.34 -45.79 -18.17
C ASP A 234 22.51 -47.08 -18.35
N THR A 235 21.18 -46.95 -18.43
CA THR A 235 20.44 -47.78 -19.38
C THR A 235 20.49 -47.05 -20.71
N THR A 236 21.66 -47.14 -21.34
CA THR A 236 21.89 -46.89 -22.76
C THR A 236 20.58 -46.97 -23.54
N ILE A 237 20.00 -45.83 -23.90
CA ILE A 237 19.10 -45.80 -25.07
C ILE A 237 20.02 -45.75 -26.28
N THR A 238 20.69 -46.87 -26.53
CA THR A 238 21.11 -47.19 -27.88
C THR A 238 19.85 -47.47 -28.68
N GLY A 239 19.45 -46.48 -29.46
CA GLY A 239 18.47 -46.62 -30.51
C GLY A 239 17.21 -45.84 -30.22
N SER A 240 17.00 -44.80 -31.03
CA SER A 240 15.65 -44.34 -31.31
C SER A 240 14.79 -45.57 -31.65
N ALA A 241 13.51 -45.59 -31.26
CA ALA A 241 12.60 -46.62 -31.73
C ALA A 241 12.62 -46.73 -33.27
N ALA A 242 12.92 -45.61 -33.96
CA ALA A 242 13.19 -45.58 -35.39
C ALA A 242 14.46 -46.37 -35.79
N ASP A 243 15.55 -46.28 -35.05
CA ASP A 243 16.79 -47.04 -35.30
C ASP A 243 16.56 -48.54 -35.06
N GLY A 244 15.81 -48.90 -34.01
CA GLY A 244 15.41 -50.28 -33.75
C GLY A 244 14.52 -50.85 -34.85
N VAL A 245 13.59 -50.06 -35.39
CA VAL A 245 12.79 -50.45 -36.55
C VAL A 245 13.65 -50.57 -37.81
N MET A 246 14.55 -49.61 -38.07
CA MET A 246 15.43 -49.63 -39.23
C MET A 246 16.42 -50.79 -39.21
N ALA A 247 16.98 -51.13 -38.04
CA ALA A 247 17.83 -52.31 -37.86
C ALA A 247 17.07 -53.61 -38.15
N ARG A 248 15.82 -53.74 -37.69
CA ARG A 248 14.99 -54.92 -37.99
C ARG A 248 14.60 -54.99 -39.46
N VAL A 249 14.32 -53.86 -40.11
CA VAL A 249 14.03 -53.80 -41.55
C VAL A 249 15.26 -54.19 -42.37
N MET A 250 16.46 -53.73 -41.98
CA MET A 250 17.72 -54.11 -42.61
C MET A 250 18.00 -55.60 -42.45
N ALA A 251 17.84 -56.15 -41.24
CA ALA A 251 18.00 -57.58 -40.98
C ALA A 251 17.00 -58.43 -41.79
N TYR A 252 15.73 -58.00 -41.88
CA TYR A 252 14.73 -58.68 -42.69
C TYR A 252 15.09 -58.67 -44.18
N ARG A 253 15.58 -57.53 -44.70
CA ARG A 253 16.03 -57.41 -46.10
C ARG A 253 17.24 -58.29 -46.39
N GLU A 254 18.19 -58.36 -45.47
CA GLU A 254 19.38 -59.20 -45.61
C GLU A 254 19.00 -60.69 -45.63
N ILE A 255 18.14 -61.15 -44.72
CA ILE A 255 17.63 -62.53 -44.73
C ILE A 255 16.90 -62.84 -46.04
N LYS A 256 16.05 -61.92 -46.51
CA LYS A 256 15.35 -62.07 -47.80
C LYS A 256 16.32 -62.20 -48.97
N ASN A 257 17.41 -61.42 -48.95
CA ASN A 257 18.42 -61.43 -49.99
C ASN A 257 19.25 -62.73 -49.95
N GLN A 258 19.61 -63.23 -48.76
CA GLN A 258 20.30 -64.51 -48.61
C GLN A 258 19.43 -65.70 -49.01
N ILE A 259 18.12 -65.67 -48.72
CA ILE A 259 17.18 -66.71 -49.19
C ILE A 259 17.08 -66.67 -50.72
N GLN A 260 17.05 -65.48 -51.32
CA GLN A 260 17.00 -65.33 -52.77
C GLN A 260 18.30 -65.83 -53.43
N LEU A 261 19.45 -65.48 -52.86
CA LEU A 261 20.76 -65.95 -53.33
C LEU A 261 20.92 -67.46 -53.19
N ALA A 262 20.47 -68.05 -52.08
CA ALA A 262 20.46 -69.50 -51.88
C ALA A 262 19.53 -70.21 -52.88
N ARG A 263 18.37 -69.61 -53.15
CA ARG A 263 17.41 -70.13 -54.14
C ARG A 263 17.95 -70.03 -55.56
N ASP A 264 18.70 -68.99 -55.89
CA ASP A 264 19.29 -68.81 -57.22
C ASP A 264 20.58 -69.64 -57.40
N SER A 265 21.24 -70.05 -56.30
CA SER A 265 22.39 -70.98 -56.34
C SER A 265 22.00 -72.46 -56.43
N ASP A 266 20.80 -72.85 -55.97
CA ASP A 266 20.27 -74.22 -56.09
C ASP A 266 19.75 -74.56 -57.51
N PHE A 267 19.72 -73.58 -58.43
CA PHE A 267 19.34 -73.75 -59.84
C PHE A 267 20.52 -73.66 -60.83
N ARG A 268 21.75 -73.91 -60.37
CA ARG A 268 22.95 -74.05 -61.23
C ARG A 268 23.57 -75.44 -61.18
#